data_AF-A0A822CRT2-F1
#
_entry.id   AF-A0A822CRT2-F1
#
_cell.length_a   1.000
_cell.length_b   1.000
_cell.length_c   1.000
_cell.angle_alpha   90.00
_cell.angle_beta   90.00
_cell.angle_gamma   90.00
#
_symmetry.space_group_name_H-M   'P 1'
#
loop_
_entity.id
_entity.type
_entity.pdbx_description
1 polymer ?
#
loop_
_entity_poly.entity_id
_entity_poly.type
_entity_poly.pdbx_seq_one_letter_code
_entity_poly.pdbx_strand_id
1 'polypeptide(L)'
;MDEYYYCSSNHDYSTKIIEDSIDEYLDNPNLSVSYMIEKYDVPMTNNDKNKSKKNLRCIVCNGRAFGYNFDRISCESCKAFFRRNALRDMNELHCRFSGNCNITVETRRHCSYCRIKKCFAV
;
A
#
# COMPACT_ATOMS: atom_id res chain seq x y z
N MET A 1 5.59 9.62 30.87
CA MET A 1 4.30 9.08 30.42
C MET A 1 4.02 9.73 29.08
N ASP A 2 4.31 9.12 27.92
CA ASP A 2 4.59 7.72 27.63
C ASP A 2 5.60 7.57 26.48
N GLU A 3 6.40 6.51 26.57
CA GLU A 3 7.41 6.05 25.61
C GLU A 3 6.77 5.58 24.29
N TYR A 4 7.26 6.09 23.15
CA TYR A 4 7.07 5.40 21.87
C TYR A 4 8.39 4.80 21.39
N TYR A 5 8.35 3.47 21.35
CA TYR A 5 9.42 2.53 21.05
C TYR A 5 10.17 2.86 19.75
N TYR A 6 11.49 3.00 19.89
CA TYR A 6 12.48 3.00 18.81
C TYR A 6 12.51 1.62 18.13
N CYS A 7 12.40 1.57 16.80
CA CYS A 7 12.81 0.40 16.02
C CYS A 7 14.00 0.81 15.14
N SER A 8 15.20 0.78 15.71
CA SER A 8 16.43 0.80 14.92
C SER A 8 16.68 -0.54 14.29
N SER A 9 16.79 -0.53 12.96
CA SER A 9 17.75 -1.36 12.22
C SER A 9 18.06 -0.64 10.91
N ASN A 10 19.14 0.14 10.97
CA ASN A 10 20.06 0.53 9.89
C ASN A 10 19.59 0.23 8.45
N HIS A 11 18.99 1.23 7.81
CA HIS A 11 19.24 1.49 6.40
C HIS A 11 19.20 3.00 6.20
N ASP A 12 20.37 3.60 6.38
CA ASP A 12 20.64 5.00 6.13
C ASP A 12 20.47 5.29 4.63
N TYR A 13 19.34 5.88 4.23
CA TYR A 13 19.16 6.51 2.93
C TYR A 13 18.19 7.70 2.97
N SER A 14 18.02 8.30 4.15
CA SER A 14 17.21 9.50 4.32
C SER A 14 18.17 10.63 4.63
N THR A 15 18.71 11.31 3.60
CA THR A 15 19.19 12.74 3.65
C THR A 15 19.94 13.26 2.42
N LYS A 16 20.05 12.57 1.27
CA LYS A 16 20.87 13.09 0.14
C LYS A 16 20.27 13.12 -1.26
N ILE A 17 18.95 13.05 -1.42
CA ILE A 17 18.31 13.31 -2.70
C ILE A 17 17.34 14.50 -2.54
N ILE A 18 17.90 15.69 -2.76
CA ILE A 18 17.28 16.83 -3.44
C ILE A 18 16.21 17.60 -2.62
N GLU A 19 16.66 18.65 -1.92
CA GLU A 19 15.80 19.73 -1.38
C GLU A 19 15.21 20.63 -2.49
N ASP A 20 15.63 20.47 -3.75
CA ASP A 20 15.23 21.34 -4.87
C ASP A 20 14.01 20.82 -5.70
N SER A 21 13.39 19.69 -5.36
CA SER A 21 12.36 19.05 -6.23
C SER A 21 10.99 18.87 -5.58
N ILE A 22 10.81 19.23 -4.31
CA ILE A 22 9.57 18.93 -3.56
C ILE A 22 8.35 19.69 -4.12
N ASP A 23 8.55 20.85 -4.74
CA ASP A 23 7.45 21.67 -5.26
C ASP A 23 6.77 21.08 -6.51
N GLU A 24 7.41 20.19 -7.27
CA GLU A 24 6.80 19.53 -8.45
C GLU A 24 6.01 18.25 -8.08
N TYR A 25 6.25 17.67 -6.89
CA TYR A 25 5.64 16.40 -6.45
C TYR A 25 4.26 16.55 -5.80
N LEU A 26 3.90 17.75 -5.33
CA LEU A 26 2.62 17.99 -4.65
C LEU A 26 1.46 18.27 -5.62
N ASP A 27 1.76 18.60 -6.88
CA ASP A 27 0.75 19.01 -7.87
C ASP A 27 0.24 17.86 -8.76
N ASN A 28 0.87 16.67 -8.73
CA ASN A 28 0.42 15.53 -9.53
C ASN A 28 0.52 14.18 -8.78
N PRO A 29 -0.54 13.79 -8.04
CA PRO A 29 -0.57 12.52 -7.31
C PRO A 29 -0.50 11.29 -8.23
N ASN A 30 -0.80 11.40 -9.53
CA ASN A 30 -0.68 10.26 -10.46
C ASN A 30 0.78 9.96 -10.85
N LEU A 31 1.65 10.97 -10.83
CA LEU A 31 3.09 10.81 -11.11
C LEU A 31 3.80 10.09 -9.95
N SER A 32 3.45 10.45 -8.71
CA SER A 32 3.99 9.79 -7.52
C SER A 32 3.55 8.32 -7.43
N VAL A 33 2.31 8.00 -7.81
CA VAL A 33 1.78 6.64 -7.81
C VAL A 33 2.42 5.76 -8.89
N SER A 34 2.62 6.28 -10.10
CA SER A 34 3.31 5.56 -11.18
C SER A 34 4.75 5.22 -10.77
N TYR A 35 5.48 6.18 -10.22
CA TYR A 35 6.83 5.98 -9.69
C TYR A 35 6.86 4.95 -8.56
N MET A 36 5.89 5.01 -7.63
CA MET A 36 5.79 4.04 -6.54
C MET A 36 5.54 2.61 -7.05
N ILE A 37 4.73 2.46 -8.10
CA ILE A 37 4.47 1.16 -8.72
C ILE A 37 5.75 0.63 -9.37
N GLU A 38 6.46 1.45 -10.14
CA GLU A 38 7.68 1.03 -10.84
C GLU A 38 8.83 0.68 -9.89
N LYS A 39 9.00 1.46 -8.82
CA LYS A 39 10.13 1.29 -7.88
C LYS A 39 9.89 0.22 -6.82
N TYR A 40 8.66 0.08 -6.33
CA TYR A 40 8.35 -0.75 -5.16
C TYR A 40 7.51 -2.00 -5.46
N ASP A 41 7.05 -2.23 -6.69
CA ASP A 41 6.43 -3.50 -7.10
C ASP A 41 7.48 -4.60 -7.38
N VAL A 42 8.35 -4.86 -6.40
CA VAL A 42 9.36 -5.91 -6.53
C VAL A 42 8.74 -7.27 -6.23
N PRO A 43 8.95 -8.31 -7.07
CA PRO A 43 8.51 -9.66 -6.75
C PRO A 43 9.21 -10.17 -5.48
N MET A 44 8.45 -10.64 -4.49
CA MET A 44 9.03 -11.32 -3.33
C MET A 44 9.79 -12.58 -3.79
N THR A 45 11.04 -12.71 -3.35
CA THR A 45 11.86 -13.88 -3.64
C THR A 45 11.40 -15.08 -2.80
N ASN A 46 11.79 -16.29 -3.21
CA ASN A 46 11.44 -17.50 -2.44
C ASN A 46 12.09 -17.53 -1.04
N ASN A 47 13.21 -16.83 -0.83
CA ASN A 47 13.82 -16.67 0.48
C ASN A 47 12.98 -15.79 1.42
N ASP A 48 12.33 -14.74 0.88
CA ASP A 48 11.44 -13.87 1.67
C ASP A 48 10.17 -14.62 2.11
N LYS A 49 9.65 -15.49 1.23
CA LYS A 49 8.51 -16.37 1.54
C LYS A 49 8.85 -17.37 2.65
N ASN A 50 10.09 -17.85 2.73
CA ASN A 50 10.52 -18.78 3.77
C ASN A 50 10.80 -18.08 5.12
N LYS A 51 11.09 -16.77 5.11
CA LYS A 51 11.22 -15.93 6.32
C LYS A 51 9.86 -15.55 6.92
N SER A 52 8.75 -15.77 6.20
CA SER A 52 7.39 -15.35 6.59
C SER A 52 6.70 -16.29 7.60
N LYS A 53 7.40 -16.74 8.65
CA LYS A 53 6.78 -17.43 9.81
C LYS A 53 5.97 -16.49 10.71
N LYS A 54 5.95 -15.18 10.42
CA LYS A 54 5.17 -14.17 11.15
C LYS A 54 3.71 -14.20 10.65
N ASN A 55 2.75 -14.22 11.58
CA ASN A 55 1.30 -14.10 11.31
C ASN A 55 0.91 -12.69 10.84
N LEU A 56 1.54 -12.21 9.76
CA LEU A 56 1.29 -10.89 9.20
C LEU A 56 -0.14 -10.81 8.64
N ARG A 57 -0.81 -9.69 8.92
CA ARG A 57 -2.15 -9.39 8.43
C ARG A 57 -2.11 -8.18 7.53
N CYS A 58 -2.78 -8.28 6.39
CA CYS A 58 -2.91 -7.21 5.44
C CYS A 58 -3.68 -6.04 6.05
N ILE A 59 -3.07 -4.85 6.10
CA ILE A 59 -3.69 -3.67 6.72
C ILE A 59 -4.95 -3.17 6.00
N VAL A 60 -5.11 -3.56 4.72
CA VAL A 60 -6.31 -3.23 3.93
C VAL A 60 -7.50 -4.13 4.26
N CYS A 61 -7.32 -5.46 4.29
CA CYS A 61 -8.43 -6.42 4.35
C CYS A 61 -8.33 -7.45 5.48
N ASN A 62 -7.30 -7.34 6.33
CA ASN A 62 -6.95 -8.26 7.39
C ASN A 62 -6.68 -9.73 6.96
N GLY A 63 -6.54 -9.99 5.66
CA GLY A 63 -6.14 -11.30 5.14
C GLY A 63 -4.69 -11.65 5.45
N ARG A 64 -4.31 -12.93 5.30
CA ARG A 64 -2.91 -13.37 5.45
C ARG A 64 -2.00 -12.61 4.49
N ALA A 65 -0.95 -12.00 5.02
CA ALA A 65 0.13 -11.38 4.27
C ALA A 65 1.40 -12.22 4.41
N PHE A 66 2.23 -12.22 3.36
CA PHE A 66 3.51 -12.92 3.37
C PHE A 66 4.69 -11.96 3.55
N GLY A 67 4.45 -10.66 3.41
CA GLY A 67 5.48 -9.64 3.53
C GLY A 67 4.92 -8.26 3.23
N TYR A 68 5.80 -7.38 2.75
CA TYR A 68 5.50 -6.01 2.37
C TYR A 68 5.32 -5.95 0.85
N ASN A 69 4.34 -5.18 0.39
CA ASN A 69 4.23 -4.75 -1.00
C ASN A 69 4.00 -3.25 -0.98
N PHE A 70 4.76 -2.49 -1.78
CA PHE A 70 4.76 -1.03 -1.72
C PHE A 70 5.04 -0.51 -0.29
N ASP A 71 6.03 -1.11 0.40
CA ASP A 71 6.40 -0.82 1.80
C ASP A 71 5.25 -0.90 2.81
N ARG A 72 4.19 -1.66 2.49
CA ARG A 72 3.04 -1.89 3.36
C ARG A 72 2.75 -3.36 3.51
N ILE A 73 2.38 -3.79 4.72
CA ILE A 73 1.96 -5.18 4.97
C ILE A 73 0.64 -5.43 4.25
N SER A 74 0.70 -6.16 3.14
CA SER A 74 -0.46 -6.41 2.30
C SER A 74 -0.49 -7.84 1.76
N CYS A 75 -1.70 -8.34 1.50
CA CYS A 75 -1.88 -9.65 0.88
C CYS A 75 -1.77 -9.55 -0.64
N GLU A 76 -1.49 -10.68 -1.30
CA GLU A 76 -1.35 -10.75 -2.77
C GLU A 76 -2.56 -10.19 -3.51
N SER A 77 -3.77 -10.43 -3.01
CA SER A 77 -4.97 -9.90 -3.67
C SER A 77 -5.06 -8.38 -3.61
N CYS A 78 -4.58 -7.76 -2.52
CA CYS A 78 -4.61 -6.30 -2.38
C CYS A 78 -3.46 -5.66 -3.16
N LYS A 79 -2.29 -6.31 -3.22
CA LYS A 79 -1.19 -5.96 -4.13
C LYS A 79 -1.69 -5.88 -5.58
N ALA A 80 -2.22 -6.99 -6.09
CA ALA A 80 -2.69 -7.08 -7.48
C ALA A 80 -3.91 -6.18 -7.76
N PHE A 81 -4.72 -5.88 -6.74
CA PHE A 81 -5.81 -4.93 -6.87
C PHE A 81 -5.30 -3.49 -6.98
N PHE A 82 -4.35 -3.09 -6.12
CA PHE A 82 -3.75 -1.76 -6.12
C PHE A 82 -3.07 -1.47 -7.45
N ARG A 83 -2.17 -2.35 -7.91
CA ARG A 83 -1.49 -2.22 -9.21
C ARG A 83 -2.43 -1.97 -10.40
N ARG A 84 -3.63 -2.56 -10.38
CA ARG A 84 -4.63 -2.42 -11.45
C ARG A 84 -5.50 -1.17 -11.35
N ASN A 85 -5.63 -0.57 -10.17
CA ASN A 85 -6.61 0.49 -9.93
C ASN A 85 -6.00 1.80 -9.41
N ALA A 86 -4.72 1.81 -9.03
CA ALA A 86 -4.07 2.98 -8.45
C ALA A 86 -3.97 4.16 -9.43
N LEU A 87 -3.91 3.89 -10.73
CA LEU A 87 -3.87 4.92 -11.79
C LEU A 87 -5.22 5.16 -12.45
N ARG A 88 -6.29 4.51 -11.97
CA ARG A 88 -7.63 4.74 -12.52
C ARG A 88 -8.22 6.01 -11.93
N ASP A 89 -8.96 6.75 -12.77
CA ASP A 89 -9.74 7.87 -12.28
C ASP A 89 -10.75 7.37 -11.22
N MET A 90 -10.72 7.99 -10.04
CA MET A 90 -11.64 7.67 -8.94
C MET A 90 -13.10 7.90 -9.32
N ASN A 91 -13.36 8.80 -10.27
CA ASN A 91 -14.70 9.04 -10.80
C ASN A 91 -15.24 7.84 -11.58
N GLU A 92 -14.40 6.94 -12.09
CA GLU A 92 -14.86 5.69 -12.72
C GLU A 92 -15.22 4.62 -11.69
N LEU A 93 -14.73 4.75 -10.45
CA LEU A 93 -14.97 3.80 -9.37
C LEU A 93 -16.11 4.30 -8.50
N HIS A 94 -17.24 3.60 -8.57
CA HIS A 94 -18.43 3.99 -7.81
C HIS A 94 -18.67 3.09 -6.61
N CYS A 95 -18.96 3.69 -5.46
CA CYS A 95 -19.54 2.97 -4.34
C CYS A 95 -21.04 2.79 -4.56
N ARG A 96 -21.57 1.58 -4.35
CA ARG A 96 -23.02 1.30 -4.39
C ARG A 96 -23.69 1.43 -3.03
N PHE A 97 -22.96 1.93 -2.04
CA PHE A 97 -23.37 2.07 -0.64
C PHE A 97 -23.01 3.51 -0.18
N SER A 98 -22.64 3.69 1.08
CA SER A 98 -22.33 4.99 1.70
C SER A 98 -20.85 5.44 1.61
N GLY A 99 -20.04 4.84 0.73
CA GLY A 99 -18.64 5.27 0.53
C GLY A 99 -17.67 4.91 1.67
N ASN A 100 -18.11 4.10 2.62
CA ASN A 100 -17.37 3.69 3.83
C ASN A 100 -17.45 2.15 4.07
N CYS A 101 -17.52 1.36 3.01
CA CYS A 101 -17.65 -0.10 3.12
C CYS A 101 -16.51 -0.69 3.97
N ASN A 102 -16.87 -1.57 4.92
CA ASN A 102 -15.88 -2.35 5.64
C ASN A 102 -15.18 -3.31 4.67
N ILE A 103 -13.85 -3.25 4.61
CA ILE A 103 -13.02 -4.07 3.71
C ILE A 103 -12.37 -5.19 4.52
N THR A 104 -12.87 -6.42 4.35
CA THR A 104 -12.34 -7.67 4.93
C THR A 104 -11.99 -8.67 3.82
N VAL A 105 -11.54 -9.87 4.16
CA VAL A 105 -11.28 -10.93 3.17
C VAL A 105 -12.54 -11.29 2.38
N GLU A 106 -13.68 -11.30 3.08
CA GLU A 106 -15.00 -11.66 2.57
C GLU A 106 -15.61 -10.51 1.74
N THR A 107 -15.46 -9.26 2.19
CA THR A 107 -16.17 -8.13 1.60
C THR A 107 -15.36 -7.30 0.61
N ARG A 108 -14.03 -7.48 0.52
CA ARG A 108 -13.14 -6.70 -0.38
C ARG A 108 -13.45 -6.81 -1.88
N ARG A 109 -14.37 -7.66 -2.30
CA ARG A 109 -14.83 -7.74 -3.69
C ARG A 109 -16.12 -6.94 -3.95
N HIS A 110 -16.84 -6.54 -2.90
CA HIS A 110 -18.14 -5.88 -3.03
C HIS A 110 -18.03 -4.41 -3.46
N CYS A 111 -16.90 -3.74 -3.19
CA CYS A 111 -16.73 -2.33 -3.55
C CYS A 111 -15.28 -2.01 -3.90
N SER A 112 -15.00 -1.82 -5.19
CA SER A 112 -13.69 -1.40 -5.68
C SER A 112 -13.32 0.02 -5.23
N TYR A 113 -14.29 0.95 -5.20
CA TYR A 113 -14.08 2.33 -4.73
C TYR A 113 -13.54 2.38 -3.29
N CYS A 114 -14.27 1.82 -2.33
CA CYS A 114 -13.86 1.83 -0.92
C CYS A 114 -12.55 1.07 -0.70
N ARG A 115 -12.31 0.01 -1.49
CA ARG A 115 -11.06 -0.75 -1.41
C ARG A 115 -9.86 0.06 -1.89
N ILE A 116 -9.94 0.74 -3.03
CA ILE A 116 -8.80 1.54 -3.53
C ILE A 116 -8.57 2.77 -2.66
N LYS A 117 -9.66 3.41 -2.19
CA LYS A 117 -9.60 4.50 -1.21
C LYS A 117 -8.87 4.06 0.06
N LYS A 118 -9.18 2.86 0.58
CA LYS A 118 -8.46 2.31 1.73
C LYS A 118 -7.01 1.96 1.42
N CYS A 119 -6.69 1.48 0.21
CA CYS A 119 -5.30 1.22 -0.18
C CYS A 119 -4.42 2.47 -0.16
N PHE A 120 -4.96 3.64 -0.54
CA PHE A 120 -4.23 4.91 -0.49
C PHE A 120 -4.11 5.50 0.93
N ALA A 121 -5.00 5.11 1.84
CA ALA A 121 -5.05 5.66 3.20
C ALA A 121 -4.16 4.93 4.23
N VAL A 122 -3.44 3.87 3.83
CA VAL A 122 -2.69 2.98 4.73
C VAL A 122 -1.17 3.02 4.56
#